data_AF-A0A2N6K9M5-F1
#
_entry.id   AF-A0A2N6K9M5-F1
#
_cell.length_a   1.000
_cell.length_b   1.000
_cell.length_c   1.000
_cell.angle_alpha   90.00
_cell.angle_beta   90.00
_cell.angle_gamma   90.00
#
_symmetry.space_group_name_H-M   'P 1'
#
loop_
_entity.id
_entity.type
_entity.pdbx_description
1 polymer ?
#
loop_
_entity_poly.entity_id
_entity_poly.type
_entity_poly.pdbx_seq_one_letter_code
_entity_poly.pdbx_strand_id
1 'polypeptide(L)'
;MYELAKLTRHQSFQCAVKLRNLDKCAASMEDLANQIVRFLYESLTDGGKPACVLVRFFKTHSYGKLNEELQNAAREILKGSPIDSETKCLTLLATAGDLPQWNDRQMSSAHKAIPLIDEDFVSKAPMISQLIKQFGLDIKSIIHPVPEILAYNNDYKRIPSIFNVFYVPNALTSPYIPAQENFVVPYGIKSVFGFGGMLPSGNVFAIILFTKIFIPIEIAYLFKWVAAYVRVAAASFDKVGCIFNDDVYLLN
;
A
#
# COMPACT_ATOMS: atom_id res chain seq x y z
N MET A 1 6.89 -18.07 -11.04
CA MET A 1 6.75 -18.13 -9.58
C MET A 1 8.12 -17.90 -8.95
N TYR A 2 8.15 -17.35 -7.74
CA TYR A 2 9.33 -16.93 -7.01
C TYR A 2 9.23 -17.45 -5.58
N GLU A 3 10.17 -18.29 -5.16
CA GLU A 3 10.25 -18.77 -3.77
C GLU A 3 10.63 -17.60 -2.86
N LEU A 4 9.65 -17.07 -2.12
CA LEU A 4 9.74 -15.76 -1.48
C LEU A 4 10.87 -15.70 -0.44
N ALA A 5 10.99 -16.69 0.45
CA ALA A 5 12.05 -16.72 1.46
C ALA A 5 13.47 -16.93 0.89
N LYS A 6 13.57 -17.28 -0.41
CA LYS A 6 14.84 -17.51 -1.12
C LYS A 6 14.99 -16.56 -2.32
N LEU A 7 14.24 -15.47 -2.34
CA LEU A 7 14.20 -14.55 -3.46
C LEU A 7 15.60 -13.95 -3.68
N THR A 8 16.13 -14.14 -4.89
CA THR A 8 17.40 -13.50 -5.27
C THR A 8 17.17 -12.09 -5.78
N ARG A 9 18.22 -11.26 -5.74
CA ARG A 9 18.19 -9.90 -6.32
C ARG A 9 17.82 -9.92 -7.81
N HIS A 10 18.30 -10.91 -8.57
CA HIS A 10 17.94 -11.03 -9.99
C HIS A 10 16.44 -11.29 -10.17
N GLN A 11 15.87 -12.20 -9.39
CA GLN A 11 14.44 -12.50 -9.42
C GLN A 11 13.59 -11.30 -8.96
N SER A 12 14.04 -10.54 -7.96
CA SER A 12 13.34 -9.32 -7.54
C SER A 12 13.29 -8.28 -8.66
N PHE A 13 14.36 -8.14 -9.46
CA PHE A 13 14.34 -7.29 -10.65
C PHE A 13 13.41 -7.82 -11.75
N GLN A 14 13.39 -9.12 -12.00
CA GLN A 14 12.43 -9.72 -12.95
C GLN A 14 10.97 -9.46 -12.52
N CYS A 15 10.69 -9.61 -11.23
CA CYS A 15 9.39 -9.28 -10.64
C CYS A 15 9.06 -7.79 -10.86
N ALA A 16 9.98 -6.89 -10.52
CA ALA A 16 9.81 -5.44 -10.70
C ALA A 16 9.52 -5.05 -12.16
N VAL A 17 10.26 -5.62 -13.12
CA VAL A 17 10.05 -5.36 -14.56
C VAL A 17 8.68 -5.83 -15.03
N LYS A 18 8.19 -6.98 -14.55
CA LYS A 18 6.84 -7.44 -14.86
C LYS A 18 5.78 -6.47 -14.35
N LEU A 19 5.86 -6.09 -13.07
CA LEU A 19 4.92 -5.14 -12.47
C LEU A 19 4.88 -3.80 -13.20
N ARG A 20 6.04 -3.30 -13.63
CA ARG A 20 6.13 -2.02 -14.37
C ARG A 20 5.31 -2.03 -15.66
N ASN A 21 5.21 -3.17 -16.34
CA ASN A 21 4.57 -3.26 -17.66
C ASN A 21 3.07 -3.54 -17.60
N LEU A 22 2.49 -3.70 -16.40
CA LEU A 22 1.05 -3.92 -16.22
C LEU A 22 0.21 -2.67 -16.54
N ASP A 23 0.83 -1.49 -16.50
CA ASP A 23 0.19 -0.20 -16.83
C ASP A 23 -0.40 -0.16 -18.24
N LYS A 24 0.23 -0.83 -19.21
CA LYS A 24 -0.18 -0.84 -20.62
C LYS A 24 -1.57 -1.41 -20.86
N CYS A 25 -2.06 -2.23 -19.94
CA CYS A 25 -3.36 -2.88 -20.05
C CYS A 25 -4.35 -2.39 -18.98
N ALA A 26 -3.98 -1.38 -18.19
CA ALA A 26 -4.79 -0.88 -17.10
C ALA A 26 -5.60 0.36 -17.52
N ALA A 27 -6.88 0.38 -17.18
CA ALA A 27 -7.77 1.51 -17.47
C ALA A 27 -7.67 2.63 -16.41
N SER A 28 -7.28 2.28 -15.18
CA SER A 28 -7.17 3.19 -14.04
C SER A 28 -6.04 2.74 -13.10
N MET A 29 -5.71 3.56 -12.09
CA MET A 29 -4.78 3.14 -11.03
C MET A 29 -5.34 1.96 -10.21
N GLU A 30 -6.65 1.91 -10.00
CA GLU A 30 -7.33 0.81 -9.30
C GLU A 30 -7.17 -0.51 -10.07
N ASP A 31 -7.38 -0.49 -11.39
CA ASP A 31 -7.16 -1.65 -12.25
C ASP A 31 -5.69 -2.11 -12.22
N LEU A 32 -4.75 -1.17 -12.37
CA LEU A 32 -3.32 -1.45 -12.21
C LEU A 32 -3.02 -2.07 -10.84
N ALA A 33 -3.56 -1.51 -9.77
CA ALA A 33 -3.37 -2.00 -8.40
C ALA A 33 -3.89 -3.43 -8.24
N ASN A 34 -5.06 -3.75 -8.83
CA ASN A 34 -5.63 -5.10 -8.84
C ASN A 34 -4.70 -6.09 -9.55
N GLN A 35 -4.18 -5.72 -10.73
CA GLN A 35 -3.24 -6.55 -11.47
C GLN A 35 -1.94 -6.79 -10.67
N ILE A 36 -1.43 -5.75 -9.99
CA ILE A 36 -0.21 -5.84 -9.15
C ILE A 36 -0.42 -6.76 -7.96
N VAL A 37 -1.47 -6.57 -7.15
CA VAL A 37 -1.67 -7.40 -5.94
C VAL A 37 -1.95 -8.84 -6.31
N ARG A 38 -2.66 -9.08 -7.41
CA ARG A 38 -2.93 -10.42 -7.91
C ARG A 38 -1.65 -11.11 -8.36
N PHE A 39 -0.83 -10.42 -9.15
CA PHE A 39 0.47 -10.94 -9.57
C PHE A 39 1.36 -11.26 -8.36
N LEU A 40 1.44 -10.38 -7.36
CA LEU A 40 2.26 -10.61 -6.17
C LEU A 40 1.74 -11.81 -5.36
N TYR A 41 0.42 -11.91 -5.17
CA TYR A 41 -0.20 -13.00 -4.45
C TYR A 41 0.04 -14.37 -5.12
N GLU A 42 -0.10 -14.44 -6.45
CA GLU A 42 0.07 -15.68 -7.21
C GLU A 42 1.53 -16.05 -7.48
N SER A 43 2.39 -15.05 -7.69
CA SER A 43 3.77 -15.30 -8.10
C SER A 43 4.73 -15.54 -6.95
N LEU A 44 4.44 -15.06 -5.75
CA LEU A 44 5.29 -15.25 -4.56
C LEU A 44 4.86 -16.53 -3.83
N THR A 45 5.73 -17.53 -3.84
CA THR A 45 5.41 -18.88 -3.35
C THR A 45 6.33 -19.35 -2.22
N ASP A 46 5.88 -20.37 -1.50
CA ASP A 46 6.66 -21.20 -0.59
C ASP A 46 6.33 -22.66 -0.89
N GLY A 47 7.31 -23.41 -1.39
CA GLY A 47 7.11 -24.80 -1.82
C GLY A 47 6.01 -24.93 -2.90
N GLY A 48 5.91 -23.95 -3.79
CA GLY A 48 4.90 -23.93 -4.87
C GLY A 48 3.48 -23.53 -4.47
N LYS A 49 3.23 -23.18 -3.19
CA LYS A 49 1.95 -22.63 -2.73
C LYS A 49 2.06 -21.12 -2.49
N PRO A 50 0.97 -20.33 -2.56
CA PRO A 50 1.02 -18.91 -2.25
C PRO A 50 1.63 -18.65 -0.86
N ALA A 51 2.71 -17.84 -0.82
CA ALA A 51 3.39 -17.49 0.43
C ALA A 51 2.62 -16.44 1.24
N CYS A 52 1.70 -15.71 0.60
CA CYS A 52 0.90 -14.67 1.23
C CYS A 52 -0.48 -15.21 1.62
N VAL A 53 -1.00 -14.72 2.75
CA VAL A 53 -2.42 -14.80 3.12
C VAL A 53 -3.21 -13.71 2.42
N LEU A 54 -2.62 -12.50 2.38
CA LEU A 54 -3.26 -11.28 1.90
C LEU A 54 -2.20 -10.30 1.38
N VAL A 55 -2.48 -9.67 0.24
CA VAL A 55 -1.71 -8.56 -0.34
C VAL A 55 -2.65 -7.40 -0.57
N ARG A 56 -2.27 -6.19 -0.11
CA ARG A 56 -3.12 -4.99 -0.20
C ARG A 56 -2.35 -3.82 -0.78
N PHE A 57 -2.95 -3.09 -1.71
CA PHE A 57 -2.42 -1.85 -2.28
C PHE A 57 -3.20 -0.67 -1.72
N PHE A 58 -2.48 0.28 -1.13
CA PHE A 58 -3.01 1.52 -0.62
C PHE A 58 -2.40 2.72 -1.35
N LYS A 59 -3.16 3.81 -1.41
CA LYS A 59 -2.70 5.14 -1.83
C LYS A 59 -3.32 6.21 -0.93
N THR A 60 -2.57 7.26 -0.62
CA THR A 60 -3.14 8.46 -0.01
C THR A 60 -3.97 9.23 -1.04
N HIS A 61 -5.17 9.63 -0.66
CA HIS A 61 -6.11 10.32 -1.52
C HIS A 61 -6.89 11.37 -0.72
N SER A 62 -7.19 12.54 -1.29
CA SER A 62 -7.97 13.57 -0.59
C SER A 62 -9.39 13.07 -0.32
N TYR A 63 -9.87 13.23 0.92
CA TYR A 63 -11.20 12.80 1.33
C TYR A 63 -12.31 13.33 0.41
N GLY A 64 -12.26 14.61 0.04
CA GLY A 64 -13.26 15.24 -0.82
C GLY A 64 -13.30 14.71 -2.26
N LYS A 65 -12.29 13.93 -2.67
CA LYS A 65 -12.23 13.27 -3.99
C LYS A 65 -12.56 11.78 -3.95
N LEU A 66 -12.85 11.24 -2.76
CA LEU A 66 -13.34 9.87 -2.62
C LEU A 66 -14.81 9.79 -3.03
N ASN A 67 -15.21 8.64 -3.57
CA ASN A 67 -16.62 8.33 -3.77
C ASN A 67 -17.38 8.21 -2.44
N GLU A 68 -18.70 8.19 -2.50
CA GLU A 68 -19.57 8.20 -1.31
C GLU A 68 -19.31 7.01 -0.38
N GLU A 69 -19.08 5.81 -0.94
CA GLU A 69 -18.77 4.59 -0.18
C GLU A 69 -17.52 4.78 0.69
N LEU A 70 -16.44 5.29 0.10
CA LEU A 70 -15.16 5.51 0.77
C LEU A 70 -15.22 6.69 1.75
N GLN A 71 -15.97 7.74 1.43
CA GLN A 71 -16.20 8.84 2.38
C GLN A 71 -16.99 8.36 3.62
N ASN A 72 -18.03 7.54 3.43
CA ASN A 72 -18.77 6.92 4.52
C ASN A 72 -17.85 6.07 5.40
N ALA A 73 -17.02 5.23 4.79
CA ALA A 73 -16.05 4.40 5.52
C ALA A 73 -15.08 5.23 6.37
N ALA A 74 -14.61 6.38 5.87
CA ALA A 74 -13.76 7.29 6.63
C ALA A 74 -14.49 7.97 7.79
N ARG A 75 -15.75 8.39 7.60
CA ARG A 75 -16.58 9.00 8.65
C ARG A 75 -16.90 8.04 9.79
N GLU A 76 -17.17 6.77 9.48
CA GLU A 76 -17.44 5.75 10.49
C GLU A 76 -16.27 5.57 11.47
N ILE A 77 -15.02 5.67 10.98
CA ILE A 77 -13.83 5.60 11.83
C ILE A 77 -13.80 6.76 12.85
N LEU A 78 -14.27 7.95 12.46
CA LEU A 78 -14.35 9.12 13.34
C LEU A 78 -15.70 9.27 14.03
N LYS A 79 -16.54 8.22 14.02
CA LYS A 79 -17.88 8.21 14.62
C LYS A 79 -18.75 9.39 14.16
N GLY A 80 -18.67 9.72 12.88
CA GLY A 80 -19.45 10.79 12.25
C GLY A 80 -18.89 12.21 12.44
N SER A 81 -17.71 12.38 13.05
CA SER A 81 -17.06 13.69 13.11
C SER A 81 -16.76 14.22 11.70
N PRO A 82 -16.88 15.54 11.46
CA PRO A 82 -16.60 16.12 10.14
C PRO A 82 -15.13 15.92 9.75
N ILE A 83 -14.90 15.70 8.46
CA ILE A 83 -13.57 15.52 7.86
C ILE A 83 -13.39 16.62 6.82
N ASP A 84 -12.29 17.35 6.91
CA ASP A 84 -11.92 18.37 5.92
C ASP A 84 -11.67 17.72 4.55
N SER A 85 -12.11 18.36 3.46
CA SER A 85 -12.01 17.81 2.10
C SER A 85 -10.58 17.50 1.65
N GLU A 86 -9.59 18.24 2.16
CA GLU A 86 -8.18 18.06 1.82
C GLU A 86 -7.47 17.01 2.70
N THR A 87 -8.14 16.54 3.77
CA THR A 87 -7.64 15.46 4.63
C THR A 87 -7.23 14.27 3.77
N LYS A 88 -6.01 13.76 3.95
CA LYS A 88 -5.59 12.54 3.27
C LYS A 88 -6.14 11.32 3.94
N CYS A 89 -6.77 10.46 3.16
CA CYS A 89 -7.13 9.12 3.56
C CYS A 89 -6.12 8.12 2.99
N LEU A 90 -5.65 7.19 3.82
CA LEU A 90 -4.99 5.98 3.35
C LEU A 90 -6.08 5.05 2.78
N THR A 91 -6.19 5.03 1.45
CA THR A 91 -7.30 4.41 0.73
C THR A 91 -6.87 3.11 0.08
N LEU A 92 -7.66 2.05 0.24
CA LEU A 92 -7.45 0.74 -0.36
C LEU A 92 -7.85 0.77 -1.84
N LEU A 93 -6.89 0.57 -2.74
CA LEU A 93 -7.15 0.46 -4.17
C LEU A 93 -7.32 -0.99 -4.62
N ALA A 94 -6.64 -1.94 -3.98
CA ALA A 94 -6.74 -3.34 -4.37
C ALA A 94 -6.38 -4.30 -3.24
N THR A 95 -6.92 -5.51 -3.33
CA THR A 95 -6.64 -6.60 -2.38
C THR A 95 -6.70 -7.95 -3.09
N ALA A 96 -5.82 -8.87 -2.71
CA ALA A 96 -5.83 -10.27 -3.15
C ALA A 96 -5.44 -11.19 -1.99
N GLY A 97 -6.19 -12.27 -1.77
CA GLY A 97 -5.96 -13.14 -0.62
C GLY A 97 -6.67 -14.49 -0.67
N ASP A 98 -6.47 -15.28 0.39
CA ASP A 98 -6.98 -16.65 0.51
C ASP A 98 -8.52 -16.74 0.47
N LEU A 99 -9.23 -15.72 0.95
CA LEU A 99 -10.69 -15.72 1.02
C LEU A 99 -11.32 -14.97 -0.17
N PRO A 100 -12.49 -15.41 -0.67
CA PRO A 100 -13.18 -14.73 -1.77
C PRO A 100 -13.37 -13.22 -1.55
N GLN A 101 -13.84 -12.82 -0.36
CA GLN A 101 -14.06 -11.42 0.00
C GLN A 101 -12.77 -10.57 0.10
N TRP A 102 -11.60 -11.20 0.10
CA TRP A 102 -10.31 -10.49 0.09
C TRP A 102 -9.77 -10.24 -1.31
N ASN A 103 -10.47 -10.70 -2.35
CA ASN A 103 -10.13 -10.47 -3.75
C ASN A 103 -10.95 -9.34 -4.38
N ASP A 104 -11.71 -8.61 -3.58
CA ASP A 104 -12.47 -7.43 -3.98
C ASP A 104 -12.39 -6.38 -2.86
N ARG A 105 -11.94 -5.17 -3.19
CA ARG A 105 -11.82 -4.08 -2.21
C ARG A 105 -13.18 -3.59 -1.70
N GLN A 106 -14.26 -3.70 -2.47
CA GLN A 106 -15.61 -3.30 -2.06
C GLN A 106 -16.12 -4.20 -0.92
N MET A 107 -15.66 -5.45 -0.90
CA MET A 107 -15.98 -6.44 0.12
C MET A 107 -15.11 -6.34 1.38
N SER A 108 -14.13 -5.43 1.42
CA SER A 108 -13.24 -5.27 2.57
C SER A 108 -14.00 -4.70 3.78
N SER A 109 -14.17 -5.47 4.85
CA SER A 109 -14.90 -5.04 6.05
C SER A 109 -14.21 -3.95 6.87
N ALA A 110 -12.90 -3.75 6.69
CA ALA A 110 -12.11 -2.76 7.40
C ALA A 110 -11.07 -2.10 6.48
N HIS A 111 -10.53 -0.96 6.92
CA HIS A 111 -9.42 -0.28 6.25
C HIS A 111 -9.69 0.09 4.78
N LYS A 112 -10.93 0.49 4.45
CA LYS A 112 -11.29 0.98 3.10
C LYS A 112 -10.70 2.36 2.81
N ALA A 113 -10.92 3.31 3.72
CA ALA A 113 -10.33 4.66 3.69
C ALA A 113 -10.10 5.13 5.12
N ILE A 114 -8.83 5.26 5.53
CA ILE A 114 -8.46 5.64 6.90
C ILE A 114 -8.02 7.10 6.89
N PRO A 115 -8.76 8.02 7.53
CA PRO A 115 -8.39 9.43 7.54
C PRO A 115 -7.13 9.66 8.38
N LEU A 116 -6.15 10.37 7.83
CA LEU A 116 -4.90 10.75 8.49
C LEU A 116 -5.06 12.18 9.00
N ILE A 117 -5.80 12.33 10.10
CA ILE A 117 -6.23 13.63 10.64
C ILE A 117 -5.05 14.42 11.22
N ASP A 118 -4.36 13.82 12.18
CA ASP A 118 -3.25 14.41 12.91
C ASP A 118 -2.31 13.32 13.44
N GLU A 119 -1.20 13.74 14.06
CA GLU A 119 -0.20 12.83 14.61
C GLU A 119 -0.76 11.95 15.74
N ASP A 120 -1.64 12.51 16.57
CA ASP A 120 -2.26 11.81 17.70
C ASP A 120 -3.18 10.69 17.23
N PHE A 121 -3.99 10.94 16.20
CA PHE A 121 -4.86 9.97 15.58
C PHE A 121 -4.04 8.83 14.96
N VAL A 122 -3.00 9.16 14.20
CA VAL A 122 -2.11 8.16 13.59
C VAL A 122 -1.36 7.34 14.64
N SER A 123 -0.94 7.96 15.76
CA SER A 123 -0.25 7.26 16.85
C SER A 123 -1.09 6.14 17.48
N LYS A 124 -2.43 6.29 17.46
CA LYS A 124 -3.39 5.30 17.97
C LYS A 124 -3.65 4.14 17.00
N ALA A 125 -3.11 4.21 15.78
CA ALA A 125 -3.17 3.13 14.80
C ALA A 125 -1.75 2.52 14.63
N PRO A 126 -1.38 1.49 15.42
CA PRO A 126 0.02 1.05 15.55
C PRO A 126 0.67 0.69 14.21
N MET A 127 -0.02 -0.07 13.36
CA MET A 127 0.51 -0.48 12.05
C MET A 127 0.74 0.71 11.12
N ILE A 128 -0.18 1.68 11.11
CA ILE A 128 -0.11 2.86 10.24
C ILE A 128 1.02 3.78 10.71
N SER A 129 1.13 3.99 12.02
CA SER A 129 2.27 4.72 12.61
C SER A 129 3.60 4.09 12.22
N GLN A 130 3.69 2.74 12.26
CA GLN A 130 4.90 2.04 11.83
C GLN A 130 5.16 2.16 10.32
N LEU A 131 4.12 2.07 9.49
CA LEU A 131 4.27 2.24 8.05
C LEU A 131 4.84 3.62 7.71
N ILE A 132 4.27 4.69 8.29
CA ILE A 132 4.71 6.07 8.07
C ILE A 132 6.16 6.26 8.54
N LYS A 133 6.47 5.84 9.77
CA LYS A 133 7.81 5.97 10.36
C LYS A 133 8.86 5.19 9.56
N GLN A 134 8.59 3.93 9.21
CA GLN A 134 9.54 3.07 8.50
C GLN A 134 9.69 3.44 7.03
N PHE A 135 8.69 4.10 6.43
CA PHE A 135 8.84 4.68 5.11
C PHE A 135 9.74 5.92 5.10
N GLY A 136 10.09 6.48 6.27
CA GLY A 136 10.89 7.69 6.37
C GLY A 136 10.13 8.93 5.89
N LEU A 137 8.80 8.87 5.94
CA LEU A 137 7.91 9.95 5.58
C LEU A 137 7.67 10.80 6.82
N ASP A 138 7.79 12.12 6.68
CA ASP A 138 7.29 13.05 7.69
C ASP A 138 5.76 13.00 7.63
N ILE A 139 5.11 12.78 8.77
CA ILE A 139 3.66 12.79 8.85
C ILE A 139 3.08 14.10 8.33
N LYS A 140 3.79 15.22 8.52
CA LYS A 140 3.40 16.52 7.97
C LYS A 140 3.41 16.54 6.45
N SER A 141 4.34 15.85 5.79
CA SER A 141 4.37 15.76 4.32
C SER A 141 3.33 14.78 3.76
N ILE A 142 2.82 13.86 4.57
CA ILE A 142 1.69 13.01 4.19
C ILE A 142 0.37 13.76 4.33
N ILE A 143 0.19 14.51 5.42
CA ILE A 143 -1.04 15.28 5.69
C ILE A 143 -1.12 16.48 4.73
N HIS A 144 0.02 17.13 4.45
CA HIS A 144 0.14 18.25 3.51
C HIS A 144 1.18 17.92 2.43
N PRO A 145 0.81 17.15 1.38
CA PRO A 145 1.75 16.80 0.34
C PRO A 145 2.15 18.04 -0.47
N VAL A 146 3.45 18.14 -0.71
CA VAL A 146 4.04 19.08 -1.65
C VAL A 146 4.41 18.31 -2.92
N PRO A 147 4.06 18.78 -4.13
CA PRO A 147 4.48 18.15 -5.37
C PRO A 147 5.98 17.88 -5.38
N GLU A 148 6.39 16.70 -5.86
CA GLU A 148 7.78 16.25 -5.75
C GLU A 148 8.77 17.27 -6.35
N ILE A 149 8.43 17.87 -7.49
CA ILE A 149 9.25 18.90 -8.18
C ILE A 149 9.55 20.10 -7.27
N LEU A 150 8.62 20.47 -6.38
CA LEU A 150 8.81 21.57 -5.44
C LEU A 150 9.60 21.13 -4.19
N ALA A 151 9.52 19.85 -3.82
CA ALA A 151 10.33 19.28 -2.74
C ALA A 151 11.83 19.21 -3.07
N TYR A 152 12.21 19.17 -4.36
CA TYR A 152 13.60 19.17 -4.82
C TYR A 152 14.32 20.53 -4.68
N ASN A 153 13.59 21.65 -4.55
CA ASN A 153 14.17 23.00 -4.60
C ASN A 153 14.51 23.60 -3.22
N ASN A 154 14.20 22.92 -2.12
CA ASN A 154 14.52 23.38 -0.77
C ASN A 154 15.69 22.55 -0.20
N ASP A 155 16.72 23.23 0.32
CA ASP A 155 17.98 22.70 0.86
C ASP A 155 17.83 21.52 1.85
N TYR A 156 17.67 20.29 1.35
CA TYR A 156 17.73 19.08 2.17
C TYR A 156 18.81 18.12 1.67
N LYS A 157 19.97 18.18 2.34
CA LYS A 157 20.94 17.06 2.39
C LYS A 157 20.19 15.79 2.76
N ARG A 158 20.20 14.81 1.85
CA ARG A 158 19.59 13.47 1.93
C ARG A 158 18.05 13.49 1.95
N ILE A 159 17.44 13.41 0.77
CA ILE A 159 16.11 12.81 0.61
C ILE A 159 16.23 11.37 1.18
N PRO A 160 15.53 11.01 2.27
CA PRO A 160 15.42 9.62 2.70
C PRO A 160 14.99 8.80 1.48
N SER A 161 15.56 7.60 1.29
CA SER A 161 15.27 6.78 0.10
C SER A 161 13.77 6.84 -0.25
N ILE A 162 13.45 7.36 -1.45
CA ILE A 162 12.07 7.59 -1.93
C ILE A 162 11.23 6.30 -1.86
N PHE A 163 11.91 5.16 -1.80
CA PHE A 163 11.36 3.83 -1.61
C PHE A 163 11.87 3.21 -0.32
N ASN A 164 10.95 2.88 0.57
CA ASN A 164 11.28 2.18 1.80
C ASN A 164 10.42 0.94 2.02
N VAL A 165 10.81 0.19 3.04
CA VAL A 165 10.18 -1.06 3.43
C VAL A 165 9.72 -0.94 4.87
N PHE A 166 8.48 -1.31 5.09
CA PHE A 166 7.87 -1.55 6.39
C PHE A 166 8.04 -3.04 6.68
N TYR A 167 8.43 -3.40 7.90
CA TYR A 167 8.71 -4.78 8.25
C TYR A 167 8.36 -5.09 9.70
N VAL A 168 7.61 -6.19 9.88
CA VAL A 168 7.25 -6.81 11.15
C VAL A 168 7.74 -8.27 11.07
N PRO A 169 8.88 -8.60 11.71
CA PRO A 169 9.50 -9.92 11.58
C PRO A 169 8.63 -11.04 12.13
N ASN A 170 7.99 -10.81 13.27
CA ASN A 170 7.07 -11.74 13.89
C ASN A 170 5.72 -11.04 14.05
N ALA A 171 4.69 -11.55 13.36
CA ALA A 171 3.34 -11.01 13.42
C ALA A 171 2.58 -11.49 14.68
N LEU A 172 2.88 -12.71 15.15
CA LEU A 172 2.30 -13.25 16.36
C LEU A 172 2.73 -12.40 17.56
N THR A 173 1.77 -12.02 18.41
CA THR A 173 1.92 -11.13 19.57
C THR A 173 2.50 -9.74 19.27
N SER A 174 2.64 -9.36 17.99
CA SER A 174 3.15 -8.05 17.61
C SER A 174 2.19 -6.94 18.06
N PRO A 175 2.67 -5.94 18.84
CA PRO A 175 1.83 -4.81 19.23
C PRO A 175 1.44 -3.93 18.03
N TYR A 176 2.09 -4.11 16.88
CA TYR A 176 1.81 -3.37 15.66
C TYR A 176 0.62 -3.95 14.88
N ILE A 177 0.16 -5.16 15.21
CA ILE A 177 -0.95 -5.83 14.52
C ILE A 177 -1.99 -6.25 15.56
N PRO A 178 -2.96 -5.36 15.90
CA PRO A 178 -3.95 -5.65 16.94
C PRO A 178 -4.87 -6.83 16.62
N ALA A 179 -5.08 -7.13 15.34
CA ALA A 179 -5.98 -8.18 14.84
C ALA A 179 -5.40 -9.60 15.05
N GLN A 180 -5.07 -9.96 16.28
CA GLN A 180 -4.44 -11.24 16.60
C GLN A 180 -5.44 -12.40 16.46
N GLU A 181 -6.57 -12.33 17.16
CA GLU A 181 -7.55 -13.41 17.27
C GLU A 181 -8.35 -13.65 15.99
N ASN A 182 -8.57 -12.61 15.20
CA ASN A 182 -9.42 -12.64 14.01
C ASN A 182 -8.63 -12.65 12.69
N PHE A 183 -7.30 -12.47 12.73
CA PHE A 183 -6.49 -12.40 11.51
C PHE A 183 -5.11 -13.08 11.63
N VAL A 184 -4.26 -12.69 12.58
CA VAL A 184 -2.91 -13.28 12.67
C VAL A 184 -2.92 -14.76 13.00
N VAL A 185 -3.63 -15.15 14.07
CA VAL A 185 -3.67 -16.53 14.55
C VAL A 185 -4.43 -17.45 13.59
N PRO A 186 -5.67 -17.13 13.15
CA PRO A 186 -6.45 -18.06 12.32
C PRO A 186 -5.84 -18.33 10.95
N TYR A 187 -5.15 -17.34 10.37
CA TYR A 187 -4.54 -17.46 9.04
C TYR A 187 -3.03 -17.73 9.07
N GLY A 188 -2.46 -17.94 10.27
CA GLY A 188 -1.06 -18.33 10.44
C GLY A 188 -0.07 -17.31 9.87
N ILE A 189 -0.34 -16.01 10.06
CA ILE A 189 0.55 -14.95 9.60
C ILE A 189 1.82 -14.96 10.45
N LYS A 190 2.97 -15.10 9.81
CA LYS A 190 4.28 -15.18 10.48
C LYS A 190 5.07 -13.88 10.39
N SER A 191 5.12 -13.26 9.22
CA SER A 191 5.73 -11.94 9.02
C SER A 191 4.78 -11.04 8.24
N VAL A 192 4.99 -9.73 8.40
CA VAL A 192 4.35 -8.73 7.54
C VAL A 192 5.42 -7.81 7.02
N PHE A 193 5.41 -7.53 5.73
CA PHE A 193 6.23 -6.48 5.19
C PHE A 193 5.44 -5.68 4.17
N GLY A 194 5.86 -4.45 3.93
CA GLY A 194 5.29 -3.62 2.89
C GLY A 194 6.36 -2.79 2.24
N PHE A 195 6.09 -2.35 1.02
CA PHE A 195 6.97 -1.49 0.26
C PHE A 195 6.16 -0.44 -0.47
N GLY A 196 6.76 0.70 -0.73
CA GLY A 196 6.03 1.81 -1.32
C GLY A 196 6.91 3.02 -1.49
N GLY A 197 6.27 4.15 -1.76
CA GLY A 197 6.97 5.41 -1.95
C GLY A 197 6.02 6.53 -2.32
N MET A 198 6.60 7.69 -2.58
CA MET A 198 5.87 8.87 -3.01
C MET A 198 5.62 8.81 -4.53
N LEU A 199 4.45 9.24 -4.99
CA LEU A 199 4.06 9.44 -6.37
C LEU A 199 4.35 10.90 -6.80
N PRO A 200 4.34 11.23 -8.11
CA PRO A 200 4.62 12.58 -8.59
C PRO A 200 3.75 13.69 -7.95
N SER A 201 2.48 13.39 -7.63
CA SER A 201 1.56 14.30 -6.96
C SER A 201 1.92 14.60 -5.49
N GLY A 202 2.89 13.89 -4.91
CA GLY A 202 3.18 13.90 -3.49
C GLY A 202 2.36 12.90 -2.68
N ASN A 203 1.34 12.26 -3.28
CA ASN A 203 0.63 11.16 -2.64
C ASN A 203 1.55 9.96 -2.41
N VAL A 204 1.32 9.21 -1.36
CA VAL A 204 2.07 8.00 -1.03
C VAL A 204 1.29 6.78 -1.48
N PHE A 205 1.98 5.77 -2.01
CA PHE A 205 1.42 4.43 -2.18
C PHE A 205 2.18 3.42 -1.33
N ALA A 206 1.49 2.36 -0.91
CA ALA A 206 2.07 1.27 -0.14
C ALA A 206 1.43 -0.06 -0.52
N ILE A 207 2.24 -1.10 -0.71
CA ILE A 207 1.79 -2.48 -0.89
C ILE A 207 2.20 -3.25 0.35
N ILE A 208 1.25 -3.90 1.03
CA ILE A 208 1.47 -4.65 2.28
C ILE A 208 1.18 -6.12 2.03
N LEU A 209 2.09 -6.99 2.46
CA LEU A 209 2.05 -8.44 2.30
C LEU A 209 2.04 -9.10 3.67
N PHE A 210 1.01 -9.89 3.93
CA PHE A 210 0.86 -10.71 5.12
C PHE A 210 1.26 -12.14 4.78
N THR A 211 2.39 -12.63 5.30
CA THR A 211 2.99 -13.90 4.84
C THR A 211 2.76 -15.05 5.80
N LYS A 212 2.58 -16.25 5.25
CA LYS A 212 2.48 -17.54 5.98
C LYS A 212 3.84 -18.06 6.47
N ILE A 213 4.92 -17.38 6.06
CA ILE A 213 6.31 -17.74 6.31
C ILE A 213 7.05 -16.59 6.98
N PHE A 214 8.13 -16.93 7.69
CA PHE A 214 9.08 -15.93 8.16
C PHE A 214 9.90 -15.39 6.99
N ILE A 215 10.01 -14.07 6.89
CA ILE A 215 10.74 -13.40 5.82
C ILE A 215 12.01 -12.77 6.40
N PRO A 216 13.22 -13.15 5.98
CA PRO A 216 14.42 -12.43 6.38
C PRO A 216 14.35 -10.95 5.96
N ILE A 217 14.90 -10.05 6.78
CA ILE A 217 14.83 -8.61 6.50
C ILE A 217 15.52 -8.23 5.18
N GLU A 218 16.56 -8.98 4.80
CA GLU A 218 17.29 -8.82 3.55
C GLU A 218 16.38 -9.07 2.34
N ILE A 219 15.47 -10.04 2.44
CA ILE A 219 14.46 -10.33 1.41
C ILE A 219 13.46 -9.19 1.32
N ALA A 220 12.96 -8.70 2.47
CA ALA A 220 12.05 -7.56 2.49
C ALA A 220 12.70 -6.33 1.82
N TYR A 221 13.99 -6.10 2.05
CA TYR A 221 14.74 -4.99 1.42
C TYR A 221 14.90 -5.10 -0.10
N LEU A 222 14.80 -6.29 -0.70
CA LEU A 222 14.80 -6.42 -2.16
C LEU A 222 13.60 -5.72 -2.81
N PHE A 223 12.49 -5.55 -2.06
CA PHE A 223 11.28 -4.90 -2.55
C PHE A 223 11.39 -3.37 -2.65
N LYS A 224 12.48 -2.75 -2.18
CA LYS A 224 12.76 -1.33 -2.48
C LYS A 224 12.85 -1.06 -3.98
N TRP A 225 13.44 -1.99 -4.74
CA TRP A 225 13.53 -1.90 -6.19
C TRP A 225 12.18 -2.15 -6.86
N VAL A 226 11.39 -3.06 -6.29
CA VAL A 226 10.03 -3.35 -6.76
C VAL A 226 9.14 -2.11 -6.61
N ALA A 227 9.23 -1.41 -5.48
CA ALA A 227 8.54 -0.15 -5.26
C ALA A 227 8.86 0.90 -6.33
N ALA A 228 10.13 1.04 -6.72
CA ALA A 228 10.53 1.99 -7.76
C ALA A 228 9.83 1.74 -9.11
N TYR A 229 9.71 0.47 -9.50
CA TYR A 229 9.09 0.07 -10.76
C TYR A 229 7.56 0.17 -10.71
N VAL A 230 6.95 -0.18 -9.58
CA VAL A 230 5.51 0.06 -9.35
C VAL A 230 5.19 1.54 -9.42
N ARG A 231 6.03 2.40 -8.84
CA ARG A 231 5.85 3.86 -8.92
C ARG A 231 5.87 4.34 -10.37
N VAL A 232 6.77 3.82 -11.21
CA VAL A 232 6.81 4.18 -12.64
C VAL A 232 5.50 3.81 -13.34
N ALA A 233 4.95 2.63 -13.08
CA ALA A 233 3.66 2.20 -13.63
C ALA A 233 2.49 3.08 -13.13
N ALA A 234 2.47 3.41 -11.84
CA ALA A 234 1.40 4.20 -11.24
C ALA A 234 1.49 5.70 -11.58
N ALA A 235 2.65 6.21 -12.01
CA ALA A 235 2.89 7.64 -12.19
C ALA A 235 2.04 8.28 -13.29
N SER A 236 1.67 7.55 -14.35
CA SER A 236 0.81 8.07 -15.42
C SER A 236 -0.59 8.37 -14.88
N PHE A 237 -1.19 7.38 -14.21
CA PHE A 237 -2.51 7.51 -13.59
C PHE A 237 -2.54 8.57 -12.49
N ASP A 238 -1.47 8.68 -11.70
CA ASP A 238 -1.35 9.70 -10.65
C ASP A 238 -1.36 11.13 -11.22
N LYS A 239 -0.70 11.34 -12.37
CA LYS A 239 -0.65 12.66 -13.04
C LYS A 239 -1.97 13.03 -13.71
N VAL A 240 -2.63 12.06 -14.35
CA VAL A 240 -3.89 12.28 -15.08
C VAL A 240 -5.08 12.36 -14.10
N GLY A 241 -4.98 11.71 -12.94
CA GLY A 241 -6.05 11.66 -11.95
C GLY A 241 -7.09 10.56 -12.20
N CYS A 242 -6.83 9.62 -13.11
CA CYS A 242 -7.67 8.43 -13.32
C CYS A 242 -7.35 7.38 -12.25
N ILE A 243 -7.97 7.50 -11.07
CA ILE A 243 -7.60 6.69 -9.90
C ILE A 243 -8.52 5.49 -9.76
N PHE A 244 -9.83 5.70 -9.74
CA PHE A 244 -10.82 4.66 -9.56
C PHE A 244 -11.40 4.21 -10.90
N ASN A 245 -11.91 2.98 -10.95
CA ASN A 245 -12.54 2.47 -12.18
C ASN A 245 -13.76 3.29 -12.60
N ASP A 246 -14.47 3.87 -11.64
CA ASP A 246 -15.64 4.71 -11.89
C ASP A 246 -15.25 6.06 -12.56
N ASP A 247 -13.99 6.49 -12.42
CA ASP A 247 -13.48 7.73 -13.06
C ASP A 247 -13.35 7.58 -14.59
N VAL A 248 -13.26 6.36 -15.10
CA VAL A 248 -13.04 6.07 -16.52
C VAL A 248 -14.21 6.52 -17.39
N TYR A 249 -15.43 6.54 -16.83
CA TYR A 249 -16.62 6.99 -17.53
C TYR A 249 -16.74 8.51 -17.66
N LEU A 250 -15.90 9.29 -16.96
CA LEU A 250 -15.90 10.76 -16.99
C LEU A 250 -14.92 11.36 -18.01
N LEU A 251 -14.13 10.51 -18.68
CA LEU A 251 -13.11 10.90 -19.67
C LEU A 251 -13.52 10.63 -21.13
N ASN A 252 -14.73 10.09 -21.35
CA ASN A 252 -15.36 9.90 -22.66
C ASN A 252 -16.57 10.83 -22.82
#